data_AF-A0A7W0TJK6-F1
#
_entry.id   AF-A0A7W0TJK6-F1
#
_cell.length_a   1.000
_cell.length_b   1.000
_cell.length_c   1.000
_cell.angle_alpha   90.00
_cell.angle_beta   90.00
_cell.angle_gamma   90.00
#
_symmetry.space_group_name_H-M   'P 1'
#
loop_
_entity.id
_entity.type
_entity.pdbx_description
1 polymer ?
#
loop_
_entity_poly.entity_id
_entity_poly.type
_entity_poly.pdbx_seq_one_letter_code
_entity_poly.pdbx_strand_id
1 'polypeptide(L)'
;MPDRPDRRRPDRRRRGDVTDRPGPSELEAARLRFASARADRHAVRELYLLELAVAAPDDDSARLLELYAHEAYCDACAITREHGLGARTTD
;
A
#
# COMPACT_ATOMS: atom_id res chain seq x y z
N MET A 1 32.88 57.33 -21.15
CA MET A 1 32.04 56.63 -22.15
C MET A 1 32.88 56.50 -23.41
N PRO A 2 33.08 55.27 -23.93
CA PRO A 2 32.04 54.63 -24.73
C PRO A 2 31.78 53.14 -24.43
N ASP A 3 30.50 52.79 -24.60
CA ASP A 3 29.91 51.61 -25.23
C ASP A 3 30.27 50.17 -24.81
N ARG A 4 29.29 49.53 -24.15
CA ARG A 4 29.06 48.08 -24.16
C ARG A 4 28.60 47.62 -25.56
N PRO A 5 28.96 46.38 -25.93
CA PRO A 5 28.02 45.53 -26.65
C PRO A 5 27.74 44.21 -25.92
N ASP A 6 26.63 43.65 -26.39
CA ASP A 6 25.71 42.70 -25.77
C ASP A 6 26.22 41.25 -25.64
N ARG A 7 25.62 40.57 -24.65
CA ARG A 7 25.19 39.16 -24.63
C ARG A 7 25.97 38.16 -25.49
N ARG A 8 26.77 37.32 -24.83
CA ARG A 8 26.90 35.89 -25.20
C ARG A 8 26.93 35.02 -23.94
N ARG A 9 25.81 34.36 -23.65
CA ARG A 9 25.75 33.15 -22.82
C ARG A 9 26.48 32.03 -23.57
N PRO A 10 27.36 31.26 -22.90
CA PRO A 10 27.55 29.86 -23.20
C PRO A 10 26.89 29.06 -22.08
N ASP A 11 25.80 28.35 -22.32
CA ASP A 11 25.67 27.09 -23.05
C ASP A 11 25.41 25.98 -22.02
N ARG A 12 24.26 25.36 -22.23
CA ARG A 12 23.59 24.40 -21.37
C ARG A 12 24.25 23.04 -21.52
N ARG A 13 25.24 22.67 -20.72
CA ARG A 13 25.62 21.24 -20.58
C ARG A 13 26.15 20.90 -19.19
N ARG A 14 25.25 20.52 -18.29
CA ARG A 14 25.27 19.17 -17.67
C ARG A 14 23.92 18.91 -17.00
N ARG A 15 23.10 18.22 -17.79
CA ARG A 15 21.92 17.46 -17.41
C ARG A 15 22.37 16.38 -16.42
N GLY A 16 22.61 16.76 -15.18
CA GLY A 16 22.55 15.85 -14.05
C GLY A 16 21.07 15.67 -13.74
N ASP A 17 20.41 14.85 -14.55
CA ASP A 17 19.07 14.32 -14.32
C ASP A 17 19.18 13.42 -13.08
N VAL A 18 19.37 14.04 -11.91
CA VAL A 18 19.01 13.41 -10.66
C VAL A 18 17.49 13.41 -10.74
N THR A 19 16.97 12.32 -11.27
CA THR A 19 15.61 11.88 -11.00
C THR A 19 15.55 11.64 -9.50
N ASP A 20 15.47 12.75 -8.77
CA ASP A 20 14.98 12.82 -7.40
C ASP A 20 13.51 12.44 -7.55
N ARG A 21 13.26 11.13 -7.72
CA ARG A 21 11.90 10.59 -7.60
C ARG A 21 11.49 11.05 -6.22
N PRO A 22 10.51 11.96 -6.09
CA PRO A 22 10.04 12.30 -4.77
C PRO A 22 9.59 10.97 -4.17
N GLY A 23 10.14 10.65 -3.00
CA GLY A 23 9.57 9.58 -2.18
C GLY A 23 8.06 9.80 -2.03
N PRO A 24 7.29 8.77 -1.65
CA PRO A 24 5.86 8.93 -1.46
C PRO A 24 5.61 10.19 -0.62
N SER A 25 4.78 11.10 -1.15
CA SER A 25 4.40 12.30 -0.41
C SER A 25 3.91 11.88 0.99
N GLU A 26 4.02 12.76 2.00
CA GLU A 26 3.55 12.44 3.35
C GLU A 26 2.09 11.94 3.35
N LEU A 27 1.28 12.46 2.43
CA LEU A 27 -0.09 12.00 2.16
C LEU A 27 -0.14 10.56 1.63
N GLU A 28 0.72 10.20 0.68
CA GLU A 28 0.80 8.85 0.13
C GLU A 28 1.28 7.85 1.20
N ALA A 29 2.27 8.23 2.00
CA ALA A 29 2.69 7.43 3.14
C ALA A 29 1.56 7.25 4.17
N ALA A 30 0.74 8.28 4.41
CA ALA A 30 -0.43 8.17 5.28
C ALA A 30 -1.51 7.22 4.73
N ARG A 31 -1.76 7.25 3.42
CA ARG A 31 -2.68 6.32 2.75
C ARG A 31 -2.22 4.88 2.87
N LEU A 32 -0.93 4.61 2.64
CA LEU A 32 -0.37 3.26 2.79
C LEU A 32 -0.46 2.75 4.22
N ARG A 33 -0.18 3.59 5.23
CA ARG A 33 -0.37 3.21 6.64
C ARG A 33 -1.83 2.87 6.96
N PHE A 34 -2.77 3.67 6.44
CA PHE A 34 -4.20 3.41 6.63
C PHE A 34 -4.63 2.11 5.95
N ALA A 35 -4.20 1.87 4.71
CA ALA A 35 -4.47 0.64 3.98
C ALA A 35 -3.92 -0.58 4.72
N SER A 36 -2.67 -0.52 5.21
CA SER A 36 -2.07 -1.58 6.02
C SER A 36 -2.89 -1.86 7.28
N ALA A 37 -3.21 -0.83 8.07
CA ALA A 37 -4.01 -1.01 9.28
C ALA A 37 -5.42 -1.56 8.99
N ARG A 38 -5.99 -1.24 7.82
CA ARG A 38 -7.27 -1.80 7.39
C ARG A 38 -7.12 -3.29 7.04
N ALA A 39 -6.11 -3.68 6.28
CA ALA A 39 -5.83 -5.07 5.96
C ALA A 39 -5.63 -5.91 7.24
N ASP A 40 -4.85 -5.40 8.20
CA ASP A 40 -4.63 -6.06 9.49
C ASP A 40 -5.94 -6.30 10.26
N ARG A 41 -6.86 -5.33 10.26
CA ARG A 41 -8.18 -5.52 10.89
C ARG A 41 -9.00 -6.61 10.24
N HIS A 42 -8.94 -6.74 8.91
CA HIS A 42 -9.64 -7.82 8.21
C HIS A 42 -9.00 -9.18 8.52
N ALA A 43 -7.67 -9.27 8.60
CA ALA A 43 -6.98 -10.50 8.99
C ALA A 43 -7.29 -10.93 10.44
N VAL A 44 -7.34 -9.99 11.38
CA VAL A 44 -7.78 -10.28 12.77
C VAL A 44 -9.22 -10.76 12.80
N ARG A 45 -10.10 -10.15 11.99
CA ARG A 45 -11.50 -10.56 11.91
C ARG A 45 -11.67 -11.96 11.32
N GLU A 46 -10.93 -12.28 10.27
CA GLU A 46 -10.86 -13.64 9.70
C GLU A 46 -10.50 -14.65 10.79
N LEU A 47 -9.39 -14.43 11.49
CA LEU A 47 -8.92 -15.34 12.53
C LEU A 47 -9.98 -15.54 13.62
N TYR A 48 -10.58 -14.46 14.11
CA TYR A 48 -11.64 -14.54 15.12
C TYR A 48 -12.85 -15.35 14.65
N LEU A 49 -13.27 -15.18 13.39
CA LEU A 49 -14.39 -15.94 12.83
C LEU A 49 -14.07 -17.43 12.70
N LEU A 50 -12.82 -17.78 12.36
CA LEU A 50 -12.37 -19.18 12.34
C LEU A 50 -12.33 -19.78 13.75
N GLU A 51 -11.87 -19.03 14.75
CA GLU A 51 -11.91 -19.47 16.15
C GLU A 51 -13.34 -19.74 16.62
N LEU A 52 -14.30 -18.87 16.25
CA LEU A 52 -15.71 -19.10 16.53
C LEU A 52 -16.27 -20.31 15.77
N ALA A 53 -15.85 -20.53 14.51
CA ALA A 53 -16.32 -21.67 13.72
C ALA A 53 -15.92 -23.01 14.36
N VAL A 54 -14.69 -23.10 14.90
CA VAL A 54 -14.21 -24.28 15.64
C VAL A 54 -15.05 -24.54 16.90
N ALA A 55 -15.54 -23.49 17.54
CA ALA A 55 -16.36 -23.57 18.76
C ALA A 55 -17.88 -23.63 18.48
N ALA A 56 -18.30 -23.70 17.21
CA ALA A 56 -19.70 -23.64 16.84
C ALA A 56 -20.48 -24.88 17.34
N PRO A 57 -21.76 -24.73 17.70
CA PRO A 57 -22.58 -25.83 18.23
C PRO A 57 -23.03 -26.83 17.16
N ASP A 58 -22.97 -26.46 15.88
CA ASP A 58 -23.39 -27.26 14.74
C ASP A 58 -22.64 -26.88 13.46
N ASP A 59 -22.68 -27.77 12.47
CA ASP A 59 -21.97 -27.65 11.20
C ASP A 59 -22.47 -26.47 10.36
N ASP A 60 -23.75 -26.13 10.43
CA ASP A 60 -24.33 -25.04 9.63
C ASP A 60 -23.81 -23.68 10.12
N SER A 61 -23.77 -23.49 11.44
CA SER A 61 -23.18 -22.32 12.09
C SER A 61 -21.67 -22.23 11.80
N ALA A 62 -20.94 -23.35 11.86
CA ALA A 62 -19.52 -23.40 11.51
C ALA A 62 -19.29 -22.94 10.06
N ARG A 63 -20.02 -23.51 9.09
CA ARG A 63 -19.91 -23.16 7.67
C ARG A 63 -20.24 -21.70 7.39
N LEU A 64 -21.24 -21.14 8.07
CA LEU A 64 -21.58 -19.74 7.93
C LEU A 64 -20.45 -18.82 8.43
N LEU A 65 -19.83 -19.16 9.56
CA LEU A 65 -18.69 -18.42 10.11
C LEU A 65 -17.46 -18.53 9.21
N GLU A 66 -17.19 -19.71 8.65
CA GLU A 66 -16.12 -19.92 7.65
C GLU A 66 -16.34 -19.08 6.39
N LEU A 67 -17.58 -18.94 5.92
CA LEU A 67 -17.89 -18.07 4.78
C LEU A 67 -17.55 -16.61 5.10
N TYR A 68 -17.96 -16.11 6.27
CA TYR A 68 -17.62 -14.75 6.69
C TYR A 68 -16.11 -14.55 6.91
N ALA A 69 -15.41 -15.57 7.40
CA ALA A 69 -13.95 -15.54 7.52
C ALA A 69 -13.30 -15.41 6.14
N HIS A 70 -13.78 -16.18 5.16
CA HIS A 70 -13.28 -16.13 3.79
C HIS A 70 -13.52 -14.76 3.13
N GLU A 71 -14.67 -14.12 3.38
CA GLU A 71 -14.93 -12.75 2.92
C GLU A 71 -13.91 -11.76 3.52
N ALA A 72 -13.64 -11.85 4.82
CA ALA A 72 -12.65 -11.00 5.48
C ALA A 72 -11.23 -11.22 4.92
N TYR A 73 -10.85 -12.47 4.66
CA TYR A 73 -9.60 -12.82 3.99
C TYR A 73 -9.50 -12.19 2.60
N CYS A 74 -10.57 -12.28 1.80
CA CYS A 74 -10.60 -11.71 0.45
C CYS A 74 -10.44 -10.19 0.48
N ASP A 75 -11.09 -9.50 1.43
CA ASP A 75 -10.93 -8.06 1.64
C ASP A 75 -9.48 -7.69 2.01
N ALA A 76 -8.87 -8.42 2.96
CA ALA A 76 -7.48 -8.19 3.34
C ALA A 76 -6.52 -8.38 2.16
N CYS A 77 -6.72 -9.44 1.36
CA CYS A 77 -5.96 -9.72 0.15
C CYS A 77 -6.13 -8.63 -0.92
N ALA A 78 -7.36 -8.15 -1.12
CA ALA A 78 -7.67 -7.11 -2.09
C ALA A 78 -6.95 -5.81 -1.74
N ILE A 79 -7.04 -5.36 -0.49
CA ILE A 79 -6.36 -4.16 0.01
C ILE A 79 -4.83 -4.30 -0.15
N THR A 80 -4.29 -5.45 0.25
CA THR A 80 -2.85 -5.73 0.16
C THR A 80 -2.36 -5.67 -1.28
N ARG A 81 -3.14 -6.20 -2.22
CA ARG A 81 -2.81 -6.19 -3.66
C ARG A 81 -2.93 -4.80 -4.27
N GLU A 82 -4.02 -4.08 -3.99
CA GLU A 82 -4.28 -2.72 -4.49
C GLU A 82 -3.15 -1.75 -4.09
N HIS A 83 -2.65 -1.88 -2.86
CA HIS A 83 -1.64 -0.98 -2.30
C HIS A 83 -0.21 -1.54 -2.34
N GLY A 84 0.01 -2.71 -2.95
CA GLY A 84 1.35 -3.32 -3.06
C GLY A 84 2.00 -3.59 -1.70
N LEU A 85 1.20 -3.90 -0.68
CA LEU A 85 1.64 -4.14 0.71
C LEU A 85 2.17 -5.56 0.94
N GLY A 86 2.02 -6.45 -0.05
CA GLY A 86 2.53 -7.82 0.02
C GLY A 86 4.05 -7.84 0.21
N ALA A 87 4.55 -8.89 0.85
CA ALA A 87 5.97 -9.09 1.02
C ALA A 87 6.67 -8.98 -0.34
N ARG A 88 7.45 -7.91 -0.54
CA ARG A 88 8.56 -7.96 -1.48
C ARG A 88 9.52 -8.97 -0.89
N THR A 89 9.41 -10.22 -1.29
CA THR A 89 10.47 -11.20 -1.12
C THR A 89 11.72 -10.54 -1.69
N THR A 90 12.58 -10.06 -0.81
CA THR A 90 13.97 -9.79 -1.14
C THR A 90 14.57 -11.10 -1.59
N ASP A 91 15.04 -11.08 -2.83
CA ASP A 91 15.88 -12.05 -3.55
C ASP A 91 16.84 -12.85 -2.65
#